data_AF-A0A679IJL6-F1
#
_entry.id   AF-A0A679IJL6-F1
#
_cell.length_a   1.000
_cell.length_b   1.000
_cell.length_c   1.000
_cell.angle_alpha   90.00
_cell.angle_beta   90.00
_cell.angle_gamma   90.00
#
_symmetry.space_group_name_H-M   'P 1'
#
loop_
_entity.id
_entity.type
_entity.pdbx_description
1 polymer ?
#
loop_
_entity_poly.entity_id
_entity_poly.type
_entity_poly.pdbx_seq_one_letter_code
_entity_poly.pdbx_strand_id
1 'polypeptide(L)'
;MKKKKIFIGLFAIVIFLGLLWGFFTDKAKYQQMVPNQSSIKKWEASTDSLVQEKMVLNDLQKRNKSLKGIPIKTFVIPGIRGAWSLDYQTKKASFGTNWVPQGLTQSQTHYYISAYDGDHKRNSLIFVVNKHSMKYFKTLILNSKSHVGGIVYDAQFKRLWFSDDKKIGGLSYIQENAVRNYHAKDVQKPITSKHIKLPWASRTSGIAIHDNQLTIVKYGREESDRSVVSIDLNAQTGLPDKFTKQMEVELNAAKSYKEFVNRMIEEKIISSIAPGWDRMQGIAIDKTGLTVFSQSNGNRSSKVMIKMPNDKTGTKFNFYSPEEGTKNFDAPPAIEQVSLNIPRSDEFGMIFESGAKKYREKGLFLYRPTIIDRVIILPISIEED
;
A
#
# COMPACT_ATOMS: atom_id res chain seq x y z
N MET A 1 9.57 14.80 -59.78
CA MET A 1 10.21 14.95 -58.44
C MET A 1 9.59 16.03 -57.54
N LYS A 2 9.28 17.26 -58.00
CA LYS A 2 8.74 18.35 -57.14
C LYS A 2 7.41 18.03 -56.43
N LYS A 3 6.40 17.47 -57.12
CA LYS A 3 5.10 17.12 -56.51
C LYS A 3 5.22 16.08 -55.38
N LYS A 4 6.12 15.10 -55.50
CA LYS A 4 6.38 14.07 -54.48
C LYS A 4 7.02 14.67 -53.22
N LYS A 5 7.94 15.64 -53.38
CA LYS A 5 8.55 16.39 -52.26
C LYS A 5 7.53 17.31 -51.55
N ILE A 6 6.64 17.95 -52.29
CA ILE A 6 5.54 18.76 -51.70
C ILE A 6 4.58 17.88 -50.90
N PHE A 7 4.21 16.70 -51.42
CA PHE A 7 3.33 15.76 -50.74
C PHE A 7 3.96 15.20 -49.45
N ILE A 8 5.25 14.84 -49.48
CA ILE A 8 6.00 14.41 -48.30
C ILE A 8 6.10 15.55 -47.26
N GLY A 9 6.34 16.79 -47.70
CA GLY A 9 6.36 17.96 -46.82
C GLY A 9 5.01 18.21 -46.14
N LEU A 10 3.91 18.13 -46.90
CA LEU A 10 2.55 18.27 -46.34
C LEU A 10 2.24 17.16 -45.32
N PHE A 11 2.61 15.92 -45.64
CA PHE A 11 2.40 14.78 -44.74
C PHE A 11 3.19 14.92 -43.43
N ALA A 12 4.43 15.38 -43.50
CA ALA A 12 5.24 15.67 -42.32
C ALA A 12 4.63 16.79 -41.45
N ILE A 13 4.07 17.83 -42.06
CA ILE A 13 3.37 18.92 -41.35
C ILE A 13 2.12 18.39 -40.64
N VAL A 14 1.32 17.55 -41.30
CA VAL A 14 0.11 16.96 -40.68
C VAL A 14 0.49 16.08 -39.48
N ILE A 15 1.52 15.24 -39.61
CA ILE A 15 2.03 14.45 -38.49
C ILE A 15 2.50 15.38 -37.37
N PHE A 16 3.29 16.41 -37.67
CA PHE A 16 3.80 17.34 -36.68
C PHE A 16 2.69 18.08 -35.93
N LEU A 17 1.68 18.60 -36.65
CA LEU A 17 0.51 19.23 -36.05
C LEU A 17 -0.30 18.26 -35.19
N GLY A 18 -0.46 17.02 -35.63
CA GLY A 18 -1.09 15.96 -34.84
C GLY A 18 -0.34 15.65 -33.55
N LEU A 19 1.00 15.59 -33.60
CA LEU A 19 1.85 15.39 -32.41
C LEU A 19 1.77 16.59 -31.45
N LEU A 20 1.79 17.82 -31.97
CA LEU A 20 1.62 19.03 -31.16
C LEU A 20 0.25 19.05 -30.47
N TRP A 21 -0.82 18.78 -31.21
CA TRP A 21 -2.16 18.69 -30.67
C TRP A 21 -2.26 17.62 -29.57
N GLY A 22 -1.70 16.43 -29.81
CA GLY A 22 -1.60 15.37 -28.82
C GLY A 22 -0.86 15.78 -27.55
N PHE A 23 0.25 16.51 -27.69
CA PHE A 23 1.02 17.03 -26.56
C PHE A 23 0.22 18.06 -25.73
N PHE A 24 -0.43 19.03 -26.39
CA PHE A 24 -1.20 20.06 -25.69
C PHE A 24 -2.45 19.49 -25.00
N THR A 25 -3.15 18.56 -25.64
CA THR A 25 -4.32 17.89 -25.05
C THR A 25 -3.96 17.05 -23.83
N ASP A 26 -2.85 16.31 -23.88
CA ASP A 26 -2.34 15.55 -22.75
C ASP A 26 -1.89 16.45 -21.59
N LYS A 27 -1.19 17.56 -21.89
CA LYS A 27 -0.83 18.56 -20.86
C LYS A 27 -2.07 19.17 -20.20
N ALA A 28 -3.09 19.52 -20.97
CA ALA A 28 -4.35 20.05 -20.43
C ALA A 28 -5.07 19.01 -19.55
N LYS A 29 -5.10 17.74 -19.98
CA LYS A 29 -5.65 16.63 -19.19
C LYS A 29 -4.92 16.47 -17.86
N TYR A 30 -3.59 16.56 -17.85
CA TYR A 30 -2.80 16.50 -16.62
C TYR A 30 -3.09 17.69 -15.70
N GLN A 31 -3.17 18.91 -16.23
CA GLN A 31 -3.51 20.10 -15.43
C GLN A 31 -4.87 19.95 -14.75
N GLN A 32 -5.86 19.35 -15.41
CA GLN A 32 -7.17 19.06 -14.80
C GLN A 32 -7.07 18.05 -13.65
N MET A 33 -6.06 17.17 -13.61
CA MET A 33 -5.86 16.23 -12.50
C MET A 33 -5.31 16.89 -11.23
N VAL A 34 -4.75 18.10 -11.33
CA VAL A 34 -4.13 18.81 -10.21
C VAL A 34 -5.07 19.93 -9.73
N PRO A 35 -5.69 19.79 -8.54
CA PRO A 35 -6.63 20.78 -8.04
C PRO A 35 -5.90 22.02 -7.52
N ASN A 36 -6.59 23.16 -7.50
CA ASN A 36 -6.14 24.31 -6.74
C ASN A 36 -6.29 24.01 -5.23
N GLN A 37 -5.33 24.46 -4.42
CA GLN A 37 -5.42 24.34 -2.96
C GLN A 37 -6.76 24.89 -2.41
N SER A 38 -7.27 26.00 -2.96
CA SER A 38 -8.50 26.63 -2.48
C SER A 38 -9.76 25.82 -2.74
N SER A 39 -9.73 24.87 -3.71
CA SER A 39 -10.88 24.02 -4.00
C SER A 39 -11.00 22.84 -3.03
N ILE A 40 -9.97 22.56 -2.23
CA ILE A 40 -9.99 21.50 -1.22
C ILE A 40 -10.05 22.14 0.15
N LYS A 41 -11.13 21.87 0.89
CA LYS A 41 -11.31 22.39 2.25
C LYS A 41 -10.11 22.01 3.13
N LYS A 42 -9.65 22.99 3.92
CA LYS A 42 -8.49 22.83 4.80
C LYS A 42 -8.68 21.63 5.72
N TRP A 43 -7.63 20.80 5.86
CA TRP A 43 -7.61 19.55 6.63
C TRP A 43 -8.35 18.35 6.00
N GLU A 44 -8.83 18.50 4.77
CA GLU A 44 -9.52 17.44 4.04
C GLU A 44 -8.67 16.96 2.84
N ALA A 45 -9.22 16.00 2.09
CA ALA A 45 -8.61 15.38 0.93
C ALA A 45 -9.55 15.47 -0.27
N SER A 46 -9.00 15.59 -1.48
CA SER A 46 -9.78 15.46 -2.71
C SER A 46 -10.39 14.06 -2.79
N THR A 47 -11.64 13.99 -3.26
CA THR A 47 -12.37 12.73 -3.47
C THR A 47 -12.69 12.49 -4.95
N ASP A 48 -12.22 13.38 -5.82
CA ASP A 48 -12.47 13.31 -7.25
C ASP A 48 -11.58 12.25 -7.91
N SER A 49 -12.15 11.51 -8.84
CA SER A 49 -11.41 10.53 -9.65
C SER A 49 -10.44 11.19 -10.64
N LEU A 50 -9.33 10.51 -10.90
CA LEU A 50 -8.41 10.75 -12.03
C LEU A 50 -8.92 10.12 -13.33
N VAL A 51 -9.60 8.97 -13.23
CA VAL A 51 -10.09 8.20 -14.38
C VAL A 51 -11.52 7.71 -14.13
N GLN A 52 -12.26 7.48 -15.21
CA GLN A 52 -13.60 6.92 -15.11
C GLN A 52 -13.56 5.47 -14.60
N GLU A 53 -14.44 5.15 -13.65
CA GLU A 53 -14.62 3.81 -13.08
C GLU A 53 -14.65 2.69 -14.12
N LYS A 54 -15.44 2.86 -15.18
CA LYS A 54 -15.56 1.86 -16.25
C LYS A 54 -14.22 1.52 -16.92
N MET A 55 -13.27 2.45 -17.00
CA MET A 55 -11.97 2.18 -17.60
C MET A 55 -11.14 1.25 -16.70
N VAL A 56 -11.20 1.46 -15.39
CA VAL A 56 -10.54 0.61 -14.38
C VAL A 56 -11.13 -0.81 -14.42
N LEU A 57 -12.46 -0.92 -14.41
CA LEU A 57 -13.14 -2.23 -14.44
C LEU A 57 -12.86 -2.98 -15.76
N ASN A 58 -12.87 -2.28 -16.89
CA ASN A 58 -12.55 -2.87 -18.18
C ASN A 58 -11.09 -3.35 -18.26
N ASP A 59 -10.12 -2.61 -17.70
CA ASP A 59 -8.72 -3.04 -17.66
C ASP A 59 -8.56 -4.29 -16.79
N LEU A 60 -9.18 -4.31 -15.61
CA LEU A 60 -9.18 -5.47 -14.71
C LEU A 60 -9.77 -6.73 -15.39
N GLN A 61 -10.95 -6.62 -16.01
CA GLN A 61 -11.59 -7.75 -16.70
C GLN A 61 -10.83 -8.21 -17.95
N LYS A 62 -10.15 -7.30 -18.65
CA LYS A 62 -9.27 -7.65 -19.79
C LYS A 62 -8.07 -8.48 -19.35
N ARG A 63 -7.47 -8.13 -18.20
CA ARG A 63 -6.33 -8.86 -17.62
C ARG A 63 -6.75 -10.19 -17.02
N ASN A 64 -7.93 -10.22 -16.39
CA ASN A 64 -8.45 -11.43 -15.79
C ASN A 64 -9.91 -11.68 -16.20
N LYS A 65 -10.08 -12.50 -17.25
CA LYS A 65 -11.39 -12.84 -17.81
C LYS A 65 -12.30 -13.58 -16.83
N SER A 66 -11.75 -14.26 -15.81
CA SER A 66 -12.57 -14.96 -14.81
C SER A 66 -13.37 -14.01 -13.92
N LEU A 67 -13.01 -12.71 -13.89
CA LEU A 67 -13.74 -11.69 -13.16
C LEU A 67 -14.97 -11.16 -13.92
N LYS A 68 -15.25 -11.65 -15.13
CA LYS A 68 -16.43 -11.25 -15.89
C LYS A 68 -17.70 -11.70 -15.17
N GLY A 69 -18.60 -10.75 -14.88
CA GLY A 69 -19.86 -11.02 -14.17
C GLY A 69 -19.74 -11.05 -12.64
N ILE A 70 -18.53 -10.96 -12.09
CA ILE A 70 -18.32 -10.84 -10.65
C ILE A 70 -18.70 -9.40 -10.21
N PRO A 71 -19.46 -9.21 -9.11
CA PRO A 71 -19.83 -7.89 -8.64
C PRO A 71 -18.64 -7.21 -7.96
N ILE A 72 -17.91 -6.37 -8.72
CA ILE A 72 -16.73 -5.65 -8.26
C ILE A 72 -17.15 -4.31 -7.65
N LYS A 73 -16.74 -4.07 -6.40
CA LYS A 73 -16.92 -2.77 -5.74
C LYS A 73 -15.64 -1.97 -5.84
N THR A 74 -15.77 -0.66 -5.82
CA THR A 74 -14.62 0.24 -5.86
C THR A 74 -14.94 1.56 -5.17
N PHE A 75 -13.89 2.32 -4.83
CA PHE A 75 -14.02 3.72 -4.43
C PHE A 75 -12.72 4.47 -4.73
N VAL A 76 -12.85 5.77 -4.99
CA VAL A 76 -11.68 6.64 -5.28
C VAL A 76 -10.77 6.69 -4.04
N ILE A 77 -9.47 6.52 -4.25
CA ILE A 77 -8.45 6.70 -3.21
C ILE A 77 -8.45 8.19 -2.83
N PRO A 78 -8.83 8.55 -1.58
CA PRO A 78 -8.83 9.95 -1.19
C PRO A 78 -7.43 10.55 -1.28
N GLY A 79 -7.37 11.84 -1.60
CA GLY A 79 -6.12 12.60 -1.62
C GLY A 79 -5.22 12.36 -2.83
N ILE A 80 -5.56 11.44 -3.75
CA ILE A 80 -4.74 11.12 -4.92
C ILE A 80 -4.46 12.33 -5.83
N ARG A 81 -5.43 13.26 -5.89
CA ARG A 81 -5.29 14.56 -6.59
C ARG A 81 -4.66 15.64 -5.70
N GLY A 82 -4.97 15.61 -4.40
CA GLY A 82 -4.35 16.46 -3.40
C GLY A 82 -5.05 16.36 -2.04
N ALA A 83 -4.30 16.62 -0.98
CA ALA A 83 -4.78 16.58 0.40
C ALA A 83 -3.97 17.50 1.31
N TRP A 84 -4.61 17.94 2.39
CA TRP A 84 -3.96 18.69 3.46
C TRP A 84 -3.26 17.77 4.46
N SER A 85 -2.08 18.18 4.88
CA SER A 85 -1.30 17.58 5.96
C SER A 85 -0.60 18.70 6.76
N LEU A 86 0.39 18.33 7.57
CA LEU A 86 1.33 19.25 8.18
C LEU A 86 2.67 19.15 7.46
N ASP A 87 3.29 20.29 7.20
CA ASP A 87 4.69 20.33 6.81
C ASP A 87 5.56 19.79 7.96
N TYR A 88 6.46 18.87 7.66
CA TYR A 88 7.18 18.12 8.69
C TYR A 88 8.16 19.01 9.47
N GLN A 89 8.71 20.05 8.85
CA GLN A 89 9.67 20.95 9.49
C GLN A 89 8.96 22.05 10.26
N THR A 90 8.09 22.80 9.58
CA THR A 90 7.43 24.00 10.13
C THR A 90 6.23 23.67 11.01
N LYS A 91 5.71 22.44 10.95
CA LYS A 91 4.50 21.99 11.66
C LYS A 91 3.24 22.78 11.30
N LYS A 92 3.25 23.53 10.20
CA LYS A 92 2.11 24.30 9.71
C LYS A 92 1.29 23.47 8.72
N ALA A 93 -0.01 23.77 8.64
CA ALA A 93 -0.89 23.18 7.63
C ALA A 93 -0.33 23.44 6.22
N SER A 94 -0.23 22.39 5.42
CA SER A 94 0.33 22.43 4.08
C SER A 94 -0.42 21.49 3.15
N PHE A 95 -0.78 22.00 1.97
CA PHE A 95 -1.46 21.24 0.93
C PHE A 95 -0.44 20.59 -0.01
N GLY A 96 -0.61 19.30 -0.29
CA GLY A 96 0.23 18.53 -1.21
C GLY A 96 -0.58 17.88 -2.33
N THR A 97 0.03 17.71 -3.50
CA THR A 97 -0.58 17.11 -4.71
C THR A 97 0.18 15.86 -5.19
N ASN A 98 1.20 15.43 -4.46
CA ASN A 98 2.05 14.28 -4.76
C ASN A 98 1.89 13.19 -3.69
N TRP A 99 0.66 12.79 -3.38
CA TRP A 99 0.41 11.70 -2.44
C TRP A 99 0.55 10.34 -3.14
N VAL A 100 1.30 9.43 -2.52
CA VAL A 100 1.57 8.09 -3.05
C VAL A 100 0.91 7.07 -2.12
N PRO A 101 -0.19 6.41 -2.53
CA PRO A 101 -0.80 5.33 -1.76
C PRO A 101 0.15 4.15 -1.62
N GLN A 102 0.16 3.50 -0.46
CA GLN A 102 1.07 2.40 -0.17
C GLN A 102 0.39 1.22 0.52
N GLY A 103 -0.43 1.49 1.54
CA GLY A 103 -1.06 0.46 2.36
C GLY A 103 -2.58 0.50 2.32
N LEU A 104 -3.20 -0.66 2.55
CA LEU A 104 -4.63 -0.84 2.69
C LEU A 104 -4.90 -1.86 3.80
N THR A 105 -5.77 -1.51 4.74
CA THR A 105 -6.37 -2.46 5.68
C THR A 105 -7.82 -2.09 5.91
N GLN A 106 -8.59 -2.95 6.58
CA GLN A 106 -9.99 -2.69 6.91
C GLN A 106 -10.36 -3.17 8.31
N SER A 107 -11.26 -2.43 8.95
CA SER A 107 -12.05 -2.91 10.09
C SER A 107 -13.44 -3.30 9.61
N GLN A 108 -14.34 -3.64 10.53
CA GLN A 108 -15.74 -3.92 10.19
C GLN A 108 -16.47 -2.72 9.54
N THR A 109 -16.03 -1.50 9.83
CA THR A 109 -16.77 -0.27 9.47
C THR A 109 -16.00 0.67 8.55
N HIS A 110 -14.68 0.53 8.43
CA HIS A 110 -13.83 1.46 7.68
C HIS A 110 -12.71 0.77 6.92
N TYR A 111 -12.34 1.35 5.77
CA TYR A 111 -11.06 1.13 5.13
C TYR A 111 -10.05 2.19 5.61
N TYR A 112 -8.79 1.78 5.75
CA TYR A 112 -7.67 2.64 6.10
C TYR A 112 -6.62 2.56 5.00
N ILE A 113 -6.27 3.70 4.43
CA ILE A 113 -5.33 3.82 3.31
C ILE A 113 -4.18 4.70 3.74
N SER A 114 -2.96 4.14 3.79
CA SER A 114 -1.77 4.96 4.03
C SER A 114 -1.26 5.57 2.73
N ALA A 115 -0.77 6.81 2.83
CA ALA A 115 -0.09 7.49 1.75
C ALA A 115 1.02 8.40 2.27
N TYR A 116 2.16 8.42 1.58
CA TYR A 116 3.25 9.34 1.90
C TYR A 116 3.32 10.49 0.89
N ASP A 117 3.97 11.58 1.29
CA ASP A 117 4.26 12.72 0.40
C ASP A 117 5.46 12.37 -0.47
N GLY A 118 5.25 12.21 -1.78
CA GLY A 118 6.30 11.94 -2.76
C GLY A 118 7.32 13.08 -2.90
N ASP A 119 7.01 14.28 -2.42
CA ASP A 119 7.98 15.38 -2.30
C ASP A 119 8.79 15.32 -0.99
N HIS A 120 8.43 14.41 -0.08
CA HIS A 120 9.03 14.20 1.24
C HIS A 120 9.09 15.46 2.12
N LYS A 121 8.11 16.36 2.00
CA LYS A 121 8.01 17.61 2.78
C LYS A 121 7.00 17.51 3.92
N ARG A 122 5.88 16.82 3.70
CA ARG A 122 4.76 16.73 4.64
C ARG A 122 4.77 15.41 5.40
N ASN A 123 4.05 15.42 6.52
CA ASN A 123 3.74 14.21 7.25
C ASN A 123 2.88 13.27 6.40
N SER A 124 3.16 11.97 6.49
CA SER A 124 2.36 10.91 5.87
C SER A 124 0.95 10.86 6.47
N LEU A 125 0.01 10.33 5.69
CA LEU A 125 -1.41 10.33 5.98
C LEU A 125 -1.96 8.90 6.06
N ILE A 126 -3.04 8.74 6.83
CA ILE A 126 -3.96 7.61 6.68
C ILE A 126 -5.34 8.18 6.37
N PHE A 127 -5.87 7.88 5.19
CA PHE A 127 -7.25 8.20 4.83
C PHE A 127 -8.19 7.14 5.38
N VAL A 128 -9.27 7.59 6.02
CA VAL A 128 -10.32 6.74 6.55
C VAL A 128 -11.52 6.85 5.61
N VAL A 129 -12.01 5.72 5.12
CA VAL A 129 -13.17 5.62 4.23
C VAL A 129 -14.24 4.77 4.90
N ASN A 130 -15.48 5.24 4.95
CA ASN A 130 -16.58 4.47 5.51
C ASN A 130 -16.94 3.30 4.58
N LYS A 131 -17.01 2.09 5.12
CA LYS A 131 -17.21 0.87 4.35
C LYS A 131 -18.63 0.71 3.80
N HIS A 132 -19.63 1.30 4.47
CA HIS A 132 -21.02 1.24 4.02
C HIS A 132 -21.30 2.24 2.89
N SER A 133 -20.92 3.50 3.08
CA SER A 133 -21.17 4.55 2.09
C SER A 133 -20.11 4.63 1.00
N MET A 134 -18.95 3.96 1.18
CA MET A 134 -17.79 4.01 0.30
C MET A 134 -17.23 5.43 0.11
N LYS A 135 -17.50 6.33 1.07
CA LYS A 135 -17.10 7.74 1.03
C LYS A 135 -15.97 8.02 2.01
N TYR A 136 -15.11 8.95 1.61
CA TYR A 136 -14.12 9.55 2.49
C TYR A 136 -14.77 10.06 3.79
N PHE A 137 -14.18 9.68 4.92
CA PHE A 137 -14.64 10.08 6.24
C PHE A 137 -13.73 11.15 6.85
N LYS A 138 -12.43 10.88 6.94
CA LYS A 138 -11.43 11.83 7.47
C LYS A 138 -10.00 11.41 7.15
N THR A 139 -9.06 12.31 7.46
CA THR A 139 -7.62 12.08 7.34
C THR A 139 -6.98 12.03 8.74
N LEU A 140 -6.15 11.02 8.99
CA LEU A 140 -5.23 10.97 10.12
C LEU A 140 -3.86 11.48 9.66
N ILE A 141 -3.31 12.50 10.32
CA ILE A 141 -1.97 13.03 10.01
C ILE A 141 -0.98 12.32 10.92
N LEU A 142 -0.01 11.59 10.36
CA LEU A 142 0.99 10.86 11.14
C LEU A 142 2.11 11.78 11.61
N ASN A 143 2.96 11.32 12.53
CA ASN A 143 4.10 12.12 13.04
C ASN A 143 5.44 11.74 12.38
N SER A 144 5.40 11.33 11.12
CA SER A 144 6.57 10.94 10.33
C SER A 144 6.33 11.20 8.85
N LYS A 145 7.40 11.09 8.06
CA LYS A 145 7.37 11.11 6.58
C LYS A 145 7.60 9.71 5.99
N SER A 146 7.40 8.67 6.81
CA SER A 146 7.69 7.28 6.42
C SER A 146 6.78 6.86 5.27
N HIS A 147 7.17 5.83 4.52
CA HIS A 147 6.38 5.31 3.40
C HIS A 147 5.05 4.70 3.86
N VAL A 148 5.04 4.06 5.04
CA VAL A 148 3.87 3.43 5.64
C VAL A 148 3.28 2.32 4.73
N GLY A 149 4.13 1.48 4.14
CA GLY A 149 3.70 0.37 3.28
C GLY A 149 2.96 -0.74 4.03
N GLY A 150 3.45 -1.10 5.21
CA GLY A 150 2.77 -2.01 6.11
C GLY A 150 1.69 -1.28 6.90
N ILE A 151 0.44 -1.77 6.83
CA ILE A 151 -0.66 -1.33 7.68
C ILE A 151 -1.60 -2.51 7.94
N VAL A 152 -2.05 -2.70 9.18
CA VAL A 152 -3.03 -3.74 9.52
C VAL A 152 -3.91 -3.27 10.68
N TYR A 153 -5.20 -3.56 10.60
CA TYR A 153 -6.14 -3.35 11.69
C TYR A 153 -6.20 -4.63 12.53
N ASP A 154 -5.81 -4.52 13.79
CA ASP A 154 -5.88 -5.58 14.78
C ASP A 154 -7.26 -5.53 15.45
N ALA A 155 -8.13 -6.45 15.05
CA ALA A 155 -9.51 -6.52 15.52
C ALA A 155 -9.62 -6.97 16.99
N GLN A 156 -8.68 -7.79 17.46
CA GLN A 156 -8.68 -8.30 18.84
C GLN A 156 -8.38 -7.17 19.83
N PHE A 157 -7.35 -6.37 19.54
CA PHE A 157 -6.92 -5.27 20.41
C PHE A 157 -7.44 -3.89 19.96
N LYS A 158 -8.31 -3.85 18.94
CA LYS A 158 -8.95 -2.64 18.39
C LYS A 158 -7.95 -1.51 18.15
N ARG A 159 -6.94 -1.77 17.35
CA ARG A 159 -5.87 -0.80 17.04
C ARG A 159 -5.39 -0.93 15.62
N LEU A 160 -4.87 0.16 15.10
CA LEU A 160 -4.28 0.23 13.77
C LEU A 160 -2.76 0.24 13.90
N TRP A 161 -2.11 -0.79 13.36
CA TRP A 161 -0.66 -0.89 13.22
C TRP A 161 -0.21 -0.38 11.86
N PHE A 162 0.97 0.20 11.81
CA PHE A 162 1.59 0.64 10.57
C PHE A 162 3.12 0.72 10.66
N SER A 163 3.80 0.58 9.52
CA SER A 163 5.25 0.76 9.44
C SER A 163 5.64 2.23 9.60
N ASP A 164 6.63 2.49 10.44
CA ASP A 164 7.02 3.83 10.87
C ASP A 164 8.53 3.93 11.01
N ASP A 165 9.21 3.94 9.87
CA ASP A 165 10.65 4.17 9.76
C ASP A 165 10.97 5.64 10.06
N LYS A 166 10.91 6.04 11.34
CA LYS A 166 11.34 7.37 11.83
C LYS A 166 12.87 7.44 11.82
N LYS A 167 13.47 7.92 12.91
CA LYS A 167 14.94 7.89 13.09
C LYS A 167 15.46 6.46 13.23
N ILE A 168 14.61 5.55 13.72
CA ILE A 168 14.93 4.13 13.88
C ILE A 168 13.78 3.36 13.23
N GLY A 169 14.10 2.29 12.51
CA GLY A 169 13.12 1.38 11.92
C GLY A 169 12.20 0.80 12.99
N GLY A 170 10.94 0.59 12.62
CA GLY A 170 9.95 0.09 13.57
C GLY A 170 8.52 0.19 13.09
N LEU A 171 7.62 -0.11 14.01
CA LEU A 171 6.19 -0.05 13.79
C LEU A 171 5.57 0.93 14.78
N SER A 172 4.45 1.52 14.40
CA SER A 172 3.63 2.33 15.29
C SER A 172 2.23 1.77 15.34
N TYR A 173 1.52 2.01 16.45
CA TYR A 173 0.10 1.72 16.53
C TYR A 173 -0.71 2.85 17.17
N ILE A 174 -1.99 2.92 16.79
CA ILE A 174 -2.97 3.87 17.31
C ILE A 174 -4.22 3.09 17.75
N GLN A 175 -4.69 3.37 18.96
CA GLN A 175 -5.93 2.78 19.48
C GLN A 175 -7.16 3.29 18.70
N GLU A 176 -8.14 2.42 18.45
CA GLU A 176 -9.35 2.78 17.69
C GLU A 176 -10.08 3.99 18.30
N ASN A 177 -10.14 4.11 19.62
CA ASN A 177 -10.75 5.28 20.27
C ASN A 177 -10.01 6.58 19.91
N ALA A 178 -8.67 6.56 19.84
CA ALA A 178 -7.89 7.71 19.40
C ALA A 178 -8.13 8.01 17.91
N VAL A 179 -8.21 6.98 17.07
CA VAL A 179 -8.61 7.14 15.66
C VAL A 179 -10.00 7.78 15.56
N ARG A 180 -10.99 7.31 16.33
CA ARG A 180 -12.37 7.80 16.31
C ARG A 180 -12.47 9.26 16.73
N ASN A 181 -11.77 9.67 17.77
CA ASN A 181 -11.85 11.03 18.32
C ASN A 181 -10.94 12.04 17.61
N TYR A 182 -10.01 11.57 16.76
CA TYR A 182 -9.11 12.46 16.04
C TYR A 182 -9.81 13.16 14.86
N HIS A 183 -9.70 14.49 14.84
CA HIS A 183 -10.12 15.34 13.73
C HIS A 183 -9.03 16.39 13.48
N ALA A 184 -8.40 16.36 12.30
CA ALA A 184 -7.26 17.22 11.99
C ALA A 184 -7.59 18.73 12.09
N LYS A 185 -8.82 19.11 11.74
CA LYS A 185 -9.31 20.50 11.86
C LYS A 185 -9.32 21.04 13.29
N ASP A 186 -9.57 20.17 14.26
CA ASP A 186 -9.75 20.54 15.67
C ASP A 186 -8.40 20.42 16.41
N VAL A 187 -7.66 19.34 16.15
CA VAL A 187 -6.38 19.04 16.85
C VAL A 187 -5.19 19.80 16.25
N GLN A 188 -5.18 20.01 14.92
CA GLN A 188 -4.13 20.71 14.17
C GLN A 188 -2.69 20.21 14.42
N LYS A 189 -2.56 18.97 14.90
CA LYS A 189 -1.31 18.28 15.19
C LYS A 189 -1.40 16.83 14.69
N PRO A 190 -0.27 16.14 14.51
CA PRO A 190 -0.29 14.72 14.22
C PRO A 190 -1.08 13.92 15.26
N ILE A 191 -1.75 12.85 14.83
CA ILE A 191 -2.32 11.88 15.76
C ILE A 191 -1.21 11.23 16.58
N THR A 192 -1.42 11.10 17.88
CA THR A 192 -0.48 10.41 18.77
C THR A 192 -0.49 8.91 18.50
N SER A 193 0.68 8.35 18.21
CA SER A 193 0.91 6.91 18.07
C SER A 193 1.95 6.44 19.08
N LYS A 194 1.91 5.16 19.44
CA LYS A 194 2.97 4.50 20.22
C LYS A 194 3.91 3.80 19.24
N HIS A 195 5.20 4.09 19.35
CA HIS A 195 6.23 3.52 18.46
C HIS A 195 6.96 2.37 19.16
N ILE A 196 7.12 1.26 18.43
CA ILE A 196 7.88 0.08 18.80
C ILE A 196 9.16 0.07 17.96
N LYS A 197 10.31 0.24 18.63
CA LYS A 197 11.64 0.22 18.02
C LYS A 197 11.95 -1.20 17.56
N LEU A 198 12.11 -1.40 16.25
CA LEU A 198 12.54 -2.67 15.64
C LEU A 198 13.62 -2.33 14.59
N PRO A 199 14.88 -2.10 14.99
CA PRO A 199 15.91 -1.57 14.07
C PRO A 199 16.16 -2.48 12.85
N TRP A 200 15.93 -3.78 13.03
CA TRP A 200 16.04 -4.81 12.00
C TRP A 200 14.86 -4.86 11.02
N ALA A 201 13.72 -4.21 11.33
CA ALA A 201 12.48 -4.22 10.55
C ALA A 201 12.33 -3.01 9.60
N SER A 202 13.42 -2.33 9.27
CA SER A 202 13.40 -1.27 8.25
C SER A 202 12.95 -1.80 6.89
N ARG A 203 12.41 -0.92 6.04
CA ARG A 203 11.90 -1.25 4.69
C ARG A 203 10.70 -2.22 4.73
N THR A 204 9.88 -2.09 5.77
CA THR A 204 8.62 -2.85 5.88
C THR A 204 7.63 -2.38 4.82
N SER A 205 7.32 -3.24 3.85
CA SER A 205 6.36 -3.01 2.75
C SER A 205 4.98 -3.58 3.05
N GLY A 206 4.87 -4.57 3.93
CA GLY A 206 3.61 -5.19 4.30
C GLY A 206 3.65 -5.75 5.71
N ILE A 207 2.50 -5.78 6.39
CA ILE A 207 2.34 -6.44 7.69
C ILE A 207 0.98 -7.14 7.75
N ALA A 208 0.92 -8.28 8.43
CA ALA A 208 -0.32 -9.00 8.72
C ALA A 208 -0.28 -9.56 10.15
N ILE A 209 -1.46 -9.75 10.75
CA ILE A 209 -1.60 -10.38 12.06
C ILE A 209 -2.46 -11.62 11.91
N HIS A 210 -1.98 -12.74 12.39
CA HIS A 210 -2.69 -14.02 12.45
C HIS A 210 -2.18 -14.82 13.64
N ASP A 211 -3.07 -15.46 14.40
CA ASP A 211 -2.76 -16.32 15.55
C ASP A 211 -1.68 -15.77 16.50
N ASN A 212 -1.89 -14.54 16.99
CA ASN A 212 -0.96 -13.80 17.86
C ASN A 212 0.46 -13.67 17.28
N GLN A 213 0.60 -13.68 15.96
CA GLN A 213 1.86 -13.48 15.27
C GLN A 213 1.74 -12.28 14.34
N LEU A 214 2.73 -11.40 14.39
CA LEU A 214 2.87 -10.30 13.44
C LEU A 214 3.87 -10.70 12.37
N THR A 215 3.39 -10.83 11.14
CA THR A 215 4.21 -11.07 9.96
C THR A 215 4.60 -9.74 9.34
N ILE A 216 5.88 -9.60 8.97
CA ILE A 216 6.49 -8.40 8.40
C ILE A 216 7.13 -8.78 7.07
N VAL A 217 6.69 -8.14 6.00
CA VAL A 217 7.29 -8.24 4.67
C VAL A 217 8.31 -7.12 4.51
N LYS A 218 9.57 -7.49 4.26
CA LYS A 218 10.67 -6.56 4.00
C LYS A 218 11.01 -6.51 2.52
N TYR A 219 10.98 -5.30 1.98
CA TYR A 219 11.34 -5.03 0.59
C TYR A 219 12.85 -4.81 0.45
N GLY A 220 13.39 -5.32 -0.66
CA GLY A 220 14.79 -5.20 -1.03
C GLY A 220 14.96 -5.13 -2.55
N ARG A 221 15.98 -4.40 -3.01
CA ARG A 221 16.36 -4.42 -4.44
C ARG A 221 17.07 -5.72 -4.79
N GLU A 222 17.97 -6.14 -3.91
CA GLU A 222 18.70 -7.40 -4.02
C GLU A 222 17.92 -8.55 -3.35
N GLU A 223 18.24 -9.79 -3.69
CA GLU A 223 17.60 -10.98 -3.10
C GLU A 223 17.85 -11.11 -1.60
N SER A 224 19.09 -10.85 -1.18
CA SER A 224 19.51 -10.89 0.23
C SER A 224 18.78 -9.89 1.13
N ASP A 225 18.21 -8.83 0.56
CA ASP A 225 17.51 -7.78 1.31
C ASP A 225 16.03 -8.09 1.52
N ARG A 226 15.50 -9.10 0.83
CA ARG A 226 14.09 -9.48 0.83
C ARG A 226 13.85 -10.56 1.87
N SER A 227 12.88 -10.34 2.75
CA SER A 227 12.52 -11.34 3.77
C SER A 227 11.07 -11.22 4.19
N VAL A 228 10.53 -12.33 4.67
CA VAL A 228 9.30 -12.35 5.46
C VAL A 228 9.66 -12.83 6.85
N VAL A 229 9.37 -12.01 7.85
CA VAL A 229 9.78 -12.21 9.24
C VAL A 229 8.53 -12.26 10.10
N SER A 230 8.46 -13.26 10.97
CA SER A 230 7.38 -13.36 11.95
C SER A 230 7.90 -13.05 13.35
N ILE A 231 7.11 -12.32 14.12
CA ILE A 231 7.34 -12.10 15.56
C ILE A 231 6.12 -12.52 16.34
N ASP A 232 6.34 -13.15 17.49
CA ASP A 232 5.26 -13.52 18.37
C ASP A 232 4.77 -12.28 19.15
N LEU A 233 3.45 -12.21 19.32
CA LEU A 233 2.77 -11.19 20.10
C LEU A 233 2.26 -11.84 21.38
N ASN A 234 2.42 -11.13 22.48
CA ASN A 234 1.85 -11.57 23.75
C ASN A 234 0.32 -11.66 23.64
N ALA A 235 -0.28 -12.80 23.99
CA ALA A 235 -1.70 -13.07 23.80
C ALA A 235 -2.66 -12.13 24.56
N GLN A 236 -2.19 -11.48 25.63
CA GLN A 236 -3.00 -10.61 26.47
C GLN A 236 -2.89 -9.14 26.09
N THR A 237 -1.81 -8.73 25.43
CA THR A 237 -1.55 -7.32 25.06
C THR A 237 -1.46 -7.10 23.56
N GLY A 238 -1.24 -8.17 22.80
CA GLY A 238 -0.91 -8.22 21.39
C GLY A 238 0.39 -7.47 21.05
N LEU A 239 1.24 -7.17 22.02
CA LEU A 239 2.50 -6.48 21.75
C LEU A 239 3.64 -7.49 21.65
N PRO A 240 4.65 -7.24 20.80
CA PRO A 240 5.87 -8.03 20.83
C PRO A 240 6.67 -7.69 22.09
N ASP A 241 7.61 -8.57 22.44
CA ASP A 241 8.57 -8.31 23.49
C ASP A 241 9.42 -7.07 23.19
N LYS A 242 9.84 -6.37 24.24
CA LYS A 242 10.54 -5.09 24.10
C LYS A 242 11.97 -5.34 23.60
N PHE A 243 12.30 -4.77 22.44
CA PHE A 243 13.68 -4.74 21.96
C PHE A 243 14.58 -3.92 22.90
N THR A 244 15.57 -4.58 23.50
CA THR A 244 16.48 -3.97 24.48
C THR A 244 17.80 -3.53 23.86
N LYS A 245 18.56 -2.68 24.57
CA LYS A 245 19.91 -2.30 24.15
C LYS A 245 20.90 -3.48 24.22
N GLN A 246 20.67 -4.41 25.14
CA GLN A 246 21.48 -5.63 25.26
C GLN A 246 21.31 -6.50 24.00
N MET A 247 20.06 -6.75 23.59
CA MET A 247 19.75 -7.42 22.33
C MET A 247 20.44 -6.73 21.14
N GLU A 248 20.42 -5.39 21.09
CA GLU A 248 21.12 -4.63 20.03
C GLU A 248 22.64 -4.90 20.01
N VAL A 249 23.29 -4.95 21.18
CA VAL A 249 24.72 -5.27 21.30
C VAL A 249 25.00 -6.71 20.88
N GLU A 250 24.20 -7.67 21.34
CA GLU A 250 24.35 -9.08 21.02
C GLU A 250 24.16 -9.37 19.53
N LEU A 251 23.19 -8.71 18.89
CA LEU A 251 22.98 -8.82 17.45
C LEU A 251 24.12 -8.21 16.63
N ASN A 252 24.65 -7.06 17.06
CA ASN A 252 25.77 -6.41 16.39
C ASN A 252 27.10 -7.18 16.51
N ALA A 253 27.20 -8.11 17.46
CA ALA A 253 28.37 -8.98 17.62
C ALA A 253 28.37 -10.18 16.66
N ALA A 254 27.30 -10.41 15.90
CA ALA A 254 27.23 -11.48 14.93
C ALA A 254 28.25 -11.28 13.80
N LYS A 255 29.02 -12.33 13.48
CA LYS A 255 30.07 -12.29 12.45
C LYS A 255 29.57 -12.67 11.05
N SER A 256 28.33 -13.17 10.96
CA SER A 256 27.69 -13.56 9.71
C SER A 256 26.18 -13.34 9.78
N TYR A 257 25.52 -13.28 8.61
CA TYR A 257 24.06 -13.19 8.53
C TYR A 257 23.36 -14.40 9.19
N LYS A 258 23.91 -15.61 9.00
CA LYS A 258 23.38 -16.82 9.63
C LYS A 258 23.43 -16.73 11.16
N GLU A 259 24.55 -16.28 11.70
CA GLU A 259 24.70 -16.08 13.14
C GLU A 259 23.75 -14.98 13.66
N PHE A 260 23.60 -13.88 12.91
CA PHE A 260 22.64 -12.82 13.25
C PHE A 260 21.21 -13.36 13.35
N VAL A 261 20.77 -14.15 12.37
CA VAL A 261 19.44 -14.77 12.37
C VAL A 261 19.28 -15.76 13.52
N ASN A 262 20.27 -16.63 13.76
CA ASN A 262 20.20 -17.59 14.86
C ASN A 262 20.04 -16.89 16.21
N ARG A 263 20.82 -15.83 16.47
CA ARG A 263 20.69 -15.02 17.69
C ARG A 263 19.31 -14.38 17.81
N MET A 264 18.74 -13.86 16.71
CA MET A 264 17.38 -13.30 16.73
C MET A 264 16.31 -14.31 17.17
N ILE A 265 16.48 -15.58 16.78
CA ILE A 265 15.56 -16.68 17.15
C ILE A 265 15.80 -17.13 18.59
N GLU A 266 17.07 -17.32 18.98
CA GLU A 266 17.48 -17.72 20.33
C GLU A 266 16.99 -16.72 21.40
N GLU A 267 17.14 -15.42 21.10
CA GLU A 267 16.67 -14.31 21.95
C GLU A 267 15.16 -14.02 21.80
N LYS A 268 14.42 -14.84 21.03
CA LYS A 268 12.97 -14.72 20.77
C LYS A 268 12.55 -13.35 20.24
N ILE A 269 13.45 -12.65 19.55
CA ILE A 269 13.18 -11.37 18.89
C ILE A 269 12.30 -11.61 17.65
N ILE A 270 12.53 -12.73 16.97
CA ILE A 270 11.71 -13.23 15.87
C ILE A 270 11.39 -14.70 16.10
N SER A 271 10.24 -15.16 15.61
CA SER A 271 9.85 -16.56 15.67
C SER A 271 10.19 -17.32 14.39
N SER A 272 10.22 -16.64 13.24
CA SER A 272 10.72 -17.21 11.99
C SER A 272 11.19 -16.13 11.02
N ILE A 273 12.01 -16.55 10.05
CA ILE A 273 12.40 -15.76 8.89
C ILE A 273 12.48 -16.65 7.66
N ALA A 274 12.02 -16.12 6.54
CA ALA A 274 12.11 -16.73 5.24
C ALA A 274 12.60 -15.73 4.19
N PRO A 275 13.26 -16.18 3.11
CA PRO A 275 13.63 -15.32 2.00
C PRO A 275 12.36 -14.77 1.32
N GLY A 276 12.37 -13.48 0.99
CA GLY A 276 11.32 -12.86 0.18
C GLY A 276 11.61 -13.01 -1.32
N TRP A 277 10.58 -12.93 -2.17
CA TRP A 277 10.75 -13.03 -3.63
C TRP A 277 10.68 -11.67 -4.34
N ASP A 278 10.93 -11.69 -5.66
CA ASP A 278 11.02 -10.48 -6.48
C ASP A 278 9.73 -9.67 -6.45
N ARG A 279 9.86 -8.38 -6.12
CA ARG A 279 8.78 -7.39 -6.12
C ARG A 279 7.57 -7.74 -5.25
N MET A 280 7.75 -8.60 -4.26
CA MET A 280 6.75 -8.77 -3.20
C MET A 280 6.54 -7.44 -2.50
N GLN A 281 5.28 -7.05 -2.29
CA GLN A 281 4.94 -5.81 -1.60
C GLN A 281 4.13 -6.10 -0.33
N GLY A 282 2.90 -6.56 -0.53
CA GLY A 282 1.88 -6.67 0.49
C GLY A 282 1.55 -8.09 0.91
N ILE A 283 0.93 -8.20 2.07
CA ILE A 283 0.45 -9.44 2.68
C ILE A 283 -0.86 -9.18 3.44
N ALA A 284 -1.80 -10.12 3.32
CA ALA A 284 -2.95 -10.22 4.21
C ALA A 284 -3.12 -11.69 4.60
N ILE A 285 -3.40 -11.95 5.89
CA ILE A 285 -3.66 -13.30 6.41
C ILE A 285 -5.02 -13.27 7.08
N ASP A 286 -5.86 -14.24 6.79
CA ASP A 286 -7.19 -14.37 7.36
C ASP A 286 -7.18 -15.26 8.63
N LYS A 287 -8.32 -15.42 9.29
CA LYS A 287 -8.40 -16.23 10.53
C LYS A 287 -8.05 -17.72 10.34
N THR A 288 -8.26 -18.26 9.14
CA THR A 288 -7.97 -19.66 8.81
C THR A 288 -6.50 -19.88 8.50
N GLY A 289 -5.76 -18.80 8.20
CA GLY A 289 -4.39 -18.84 7.71
C GLY A 289 -4.28 -18.66 6.18
N LEU A 290 -5.41 -18.46 5.48
CA LEU A 290 -5.41 -18.07 4.07
C LEU A 290 -4.58 -16.81 3.92
N THR A 291 -3.51 -16.91 3.14
CA THR A 291 -2.58 -15.81 2.94
C THR A 291 -2.64 -15.32 1.50
N VAL A 292 -2.75 -14.00 1.34
CA VAL A 292 -2.72 -13.34 0.04
C VAL A 292 -1.55 -12.38 -0.02
N PHE A 293 -0.78 -12.45 -1.10
CA PHE A 293 0.35 -11.59 -1.37
C PHE A 293 0.13 -10.75 -2.61
N SER A 294 0.72 -9.56 -2.62
CA SER A 294 0.76 -8.70 -3.79
C SER A 294 2.19 -8.62 -4.36
N GLN A 295 2.29 -8.61 -5.69
CA GLN A 295 3.55 -8.41 -6.42
C GLN A 295 3.40 -7.25 -7.40
N SER A 296 4.22 -6.20 -7.23
CA SER A 296 4.17 -4.97 -8.03
C SER A 296 5.15 -5.03 -9.19
N ASN A 297 4.66 -5.03 -10.43
CA ASN A 297 5.53 -5.04 -11.62
C ASN A 297 5.69 -3.67 -12.28
N GLY A 298 5.53 -2.59 -11.50
CA GLY A 298 5.60 -1.22 -11.99
C GLY A 298 4.52 -0.96 -13.05
N ASN A 299 4.91 -0.77 -14.32
CA ASN A 299 3.98 -0.50 -15.42
C ASN A 299 3.39 -1.78 -16.07
N ARG A 300 3.84 -2.98 -15.67
CA ARG A 300 3.31 -4.27 -16.16
C ARG A 300 2.25 -4.80 -15.22
N SER A 301 1.45 -5.78 -15.68
CA SER A 301 0.45 -6.44 -14.83
C SER A 301 1.06 -6.88 -13.50
N SER A 302 0.38 -6.53 -12.42
CA SER A 302 0.71 -7.02 -11.09
C SER A 302 0.19 -8.43 -10.90
N LYS A 303 0.68 -9.14 -9.89
CA LYS A 303 0.14 -10.44 -9.50
C LYS A 303 -0.40 -10.41 -8.10
N VAL A 304 -1.51 -11.10 -7.90
CA VAL A 304 -1.99 -11.50 -6.58
C VAL A 304 -1.81 -13.01 -6.47
N MET A 305 -1.14 -13.44 -5.41
CA MET A 305 -0.86 -14.84 -5.13
C MET A 305 -1.62 -15.26 -3.88
N ILE A 306 -2.31 -16.40 -3.94
CA ILE A 306 -3.15 -16.90 -2.86
C ILE A 306 -2.60 -18.26 -2.41
N LYS A 307 -2.27 -18.36 -1.12
CA LYS A 307 -1.79 -19.57 -0.46
C LYS A 307 -2.80 -20.00 0.60
N MET A 308 -3.34 -21.20 0.45
CA MET A 308 -4.14 -21.85 1.48
C MET A 308 -3.24 -22.58 2.48
N PRO A 309 -3.57 -22.55 3.78
CA PRO A 309 -2.88 -23.35 4.78
C PRO A 309 -3.13 -24.84 4.51
N ASN A 310 -2.15 -25.70 4.78
CA ASN A 310 -2.31 -27.15 4.70
C ASN A 310 -1.74 -27.86 5.94
N ASP A 311 -2.02 -29.16 6.07
CA ASP A 311 -1.59 -30.01 7.19
C ASP A 311 -0.06 -30.04 7.39
N LYS A 312 0.73 -29.72 6.35
CA LYS A 312 2.19 -29.66 6.41
C LYS A 312 2.72 -28.33 6.95
N THR A 313 1.93 -27.26 6.88
CA THR A 313 2.35 -25.92 7.33
C THR A 313 1.99 -25.61 8.78
N GLY A 314 1.03 -26.33 9.39
CA GLY A 314 0.58 -26.09 10.77
C GLY A 314 -0.03 -24.69 11.00
N THR A 315 -0.25 -24.30 12.25
CA THR A 315 -0.75 -22.95 12.62
C THR A 315 0.34 -21.87 12.59
N LYS A 316 1.60 -22.28 12.53
CA LYS A 316 2.75 -21.35 12.46
C LYS A 316 2.98 -20.95 11.01
N PHE A 317 3.08 -19.65 10.76
CA PHE A 317 3.34 -19.15 9.42
C PHE A 317 4.75 -19.59 8.94
N ASN A 318 4.77 -20.48 7.96
CA ASN A 318 5.99 -20.88 7.24
C ASN A 318 5.92 -20.37 5.79
N PHE A 319 6.76 -19.39 5.50
CA PHE A 319 6.80 -18.74 4.20
C PHE A 319 7.86 -19.37 3.31
N TYR A 320 7.44 -19.77 2.11
CA TYR A 320 8.32 -20.11 1.00
C TYR A 320 7.80 -19.40 -0.24
N SER A 321 8.68 -19.20 -1.22
CA SER A 321 8.23 -18.75 -2.55
C SER A 321 7.12 -19.65 -3.07
N PRO A 322 6.10 -19.09 -3.75
CA PRO A 322 4.93 -19.86 -4.13
C PRO A 322 5.37 -21.04 -5.01
N GLU A 323 4.97 -22.24 -4.59
CA GLU A 323 5.23 -23.50 -5.28
C GLU A 323 4.31 -23.65 -6.50
N GLU A 324 4.64 -24.64 -7.33
CA GLU A 324 3.78 -25.11 -8.42
C GLU A 324 2.40 -25.51 -7.86
N GLY A 325 1.33 -24.81 -8.27
CA GLY A 325 -0.02 -24.97 -7.72
C GLY A 325 -0.60 -23.76 -6.97
N THR A 326 0.21 -22.72 -6.71
CA THR A 326 -0.31 -21.45 -6.14
C THR A 326 -1.33 -20.81 -7.09
N LYS A 327 -2.56 -20.56 -6.60
CA LYS A 327 -3.57 -19.83 -7.37
C LYS A 327 -3.14 -18.37 -7.49
N ASN A 328 -3.02 -17.91 -8.73
CA ASN A 328 -2.59 -16.55 -9.06
C ASN A 328 -3.62 -15.89 -9.95
N PHE A 329 -3.76 -14.57 -9.82
CA PHE A 329 -4.50 -13.81 -10.81
C PHE A 329 -3.81 -12.48 -11.15
N ASP A 330 -3.97 -12.06 -12.41
CA ASP A 330 -3.39 -10.82 -12.90
C ASP A 330 -4.24 -9.62 -12.48
N ALA A 331 -3.58 -8.65 -11.86
CA ALA A 331 -4.16 -7.38 -11.45
C ALA A 331 -3.58 -6.23 -12.30
N PRO A 332 -4.24 -5.06 -12.30
CA PRO A 332 -3.68 -3.87 -12.89
C PRO A 332 -2.27 -3.53 -12.36
N PRO A 333 -1.48 -2.75 -13.10
CA PRO A 333 -0.12 -2.40 -12.71
C PRO A 333 -0.02 -1.64 -11.37
N ALA A 334 1.13 -1.79 -10.72
CA ALA A 334 1.52 -1.09 -9.50
C ALA A 334 0.60 -1.34 -8.28
N ILE A 335 0.27 -2.61 -8.02
CA ILE A 335 -0.37 -3.00 -6.75
C ILE A 335 0.63 -2.85 -5.61
N GLU A 336 0.24 -2.24 -4.50
CA GLU A 336 1.13 -2.06 -3.35
C GLU A 336 0.71 -2.94 -2.17
N GLN A 337 -0.58 -2.97 -1.84
CA GLN A 337 -1.07 -3.72 -0.69
C GLN A 337 -2.39 -4.42 -0.97
N VAL A 338 -2.64 -5.46 -0.20
CA VAL A 338 -3.87 -6.24 -0.19
C VAL A 338 -4.46 -6.30 1.21
N SER A 339 -5.77 -6.53 1.29
CA SER A 339 -6.49 -6.59 2.56
C SER A 339 -7.63 -7.58 2.48
N LEU A 340 -7.88 -8.32 3.57
CA LEU A 340 -9.01 -9.22 3.72
C LEU A 340 -9.99 -8.70 4.76
N ASN A 341 -11.28 -8.92 4.54
CA ASN A 341 -12.34 -8.47 5.44
C ASN A 341 -12.47 -9.38 6.67
N ILE A 342 -11.63 -9.19 7.67
CA ILE A 342 -11.62 -10.02 8.87
C ILE A 342 -12.77 -9.59 9.81
N PRO A 343 -13.55 -10.53 10.41
CA PRO A 343 -13.34 -11.98 10.43
C PRO A 343 -14.15 -12.77 9.39
N ARG A 344 -14.85 -12.10 8.47
CA ARG A 344 -15.74 -12.75 7.50
C ARG A 344 -15.00 -13.36 6.31
N SER A 345 -13.85 -12.79 5.94
CA SER A 345 -13.03 -13.17 4.78
C SER A 345 -13.80 -13.21 3.44
N ASP A 346 -14.90 -12.46 3.35
CA ASP A 346 -15.83 -12.43 2.22
C ASP A 346 -15.52 -11.34 1.18
N GLU A 347 -14.56 -10.46 1.48
CA GLU A 347 -14.12 -9.39 0.59
C GLU A 347 -12.59 -9.22 0.63
N PHE A 348 -12.02 -9.03 -0.54
CA PHE A 348 -10.61 -8.78 -0.76
C PHE A 348 -10.38 -7.44 -1.44
N GLY A 349 -9.60 -6.57 -0.81
CA GLY A 349 -9.26 -5.25 -1.30
C GLY A 349 -7.86 -5.20 -1.86
N MET A 350 -7.68 -4.43 -2.94
CA MET A 350 -6.40 -4.10 -3.54
C MET A 350 -6.23 -2.59 -3.61
N ILE A 351 -5.01 -2.11 -3.37
CA ILE A 351 -4.63 -0.71 -3.59
C ILE A 351 -3.43 -0.60 -4.53
N PHE A 352 -3.38 0.49 -5.28
CA PHE A 352 -2.41 0.73 -6.33
C PHE A 352 -1.74 2.10 -6.17
N GLU A 353 -0.45 2.18 -6.48
CA GLU A 353 0.29 3.46 -6.52
C GLU A 353 0.21 4.17 -7.88
N SER A 354 -0.34 3.54 -8.92
CA SER A 354 -0.33 4.06 -10.30
C SER A 354 -1.10 5.38 -10.49
N GLY A 355 -1.92 5.80 -9.52
CA GLY A 355 -2.50 7.14 -9.46
C GLY A 355 -1.55 8.25 -9.01
N ALA A 356 -0.40 7.92 -8.42
CA ALA A 356 0.55 8.90 -7.91
C ALA A 356 1.15 9.76 -9.03
N LYS A 357 1.56 10.99 -8.70
CA LYS A 357 2.09 11.99 -9.65
C LYS A 357 3.17 11.42 -10.57
N LYS A 358 4.14 10.70 -10.00
CA LYS A 358 5.24 10.06 -10.73
C LYS A 358 4.76 9.15 -11.87
N TYR A 359 3.66 8.41 -11.67
CA TYR A 359 3.09 7.53 -12.70
C TYR A 359 2.26 8.29 -13.72
N ARG A 360 1.51 9.32 -13.27
CA ARG A 360 0.74 10.21 -14.14
C ARG A 360 1.62 10.97 -15.13
N GLU A 361 2.80 11.39 -14.70
CA GLU A 361 3.76 12.16 -15.52
C GLU A 361 4.65 11.28 -16.40
N LYS A 362 4.74 9.97 -16.10
CA LYS A 362 5.57 9.02 -16.84
C LYS A 362 4.99 8.71 -18.22
N GLY A 363 5.88 8.40 -19.16
CA GLY A 363 5.54 7.99 -20.53
C GLY A 363 5.44 9.17 -21.50
N LEU A 364 5.21 8.84 -22.77
CA LEU A 364 4.90 9.82 -23.82
C LEU A 364 3.38 10.01 -23.89
N PHE A 365 2.90 11.14 -24.42
CA PHE A 365 1.45 11.35 -24.59
C PHE A 365 0.79 10.27 -25.47
N LEU A 366 1.57 9.61 -26.34
CA LEU A 366 1.15 8.46 -27.15
C LEU A 366 0.98 7.16 -26.35
N TYR A 367 1.69 7.03 -25.21
CA TYR A 367 1.66 5.85 -24.37
C TYR A 367 1.80 6.24 -22.90
N ARG A 368 0.65 6.53 -22.27
CA ARG A 368 0.55 6.75 -20.84
C ARG A 368 0.39 5.41 -20.11
N PRO A 369 1.04 5.20 -18.95
CA PRO A 369 0.79 4.04 -18.10
C PRO A 369 -0.69 3.95 -17.70
N THR A 370 -1.17 2.72 -17.45
CA THR A 370 -2.49 2.52 -16.85
C THR A 370 -2.52 3.18 -15.47
N ILE A 371 -3.52 4.02 -15.24
CA ILE A 371 -3.77 4.69 -13.97
C ILE A 371 -4.91 3.98 -13.25
N ILE A 372 -4.67 3.58 -12.01
CA ILE A 372 -5.69 3.10 -11.09
C ILE A 372 -5.71 4.05 -9.89
N ASP A 373 -6.82 4.76 -9.73
CA ASP A 373 -7.02 5.79 -8.70
C ASP A 373 -8.00 5.35 -7.61
N ARG A 374 -8.24 4.04 -7.51
CA ARG A 374 -9.36 3.45 -6.77
C ARG A 374 -8.88 2.22 -6.03
N VAL A 375 -9.43 2.01 -4.84
CA VAL A 375 -9.39 0.68 -4.23
C VAL A 375 -10.37 -0.20 -5.00
N ILE A 376 -9.94 -1.42 -5.31
CA ILE A 376 -10.75 -2.44 -5.96
C ILE A 376 -11.07 -3.50 -4.91
N ILE A 377 -12.35 -3.84 -4.76
CA ILE A 377 -12.82 -4.85 -3.82
C ILE A 377 -13.53 -5.95 -4.60
N LEU A 378 -13.03 -7.17 -4.42
CA LEU A 378 -13.61 -8.38 -4.98
C LEU A 378 -14.32 -9.15 -3.88
N PRO A 379 -15.50 -9.73 -4.14
CA PRO A 379 -16.07 -10.74 -3.26
C PRO A 379 -15.18 -11.99 -3.29
N ILE A 380 -15.10 -12.68 -2.15
CA ILE A 380 -14.44 -13.98 -2.03
C ILE A 380 -15.41 -14.96 -1.39
N SER A 381 -15.50 -16.16 -1.97
CA SER A 381 -15.97 -17.36 -1.29
C SER A 381 -14.78 -18.27 -1.04
N ILE A 382 -14.65 -18.76 0.18
CA ILE A 382 -13.73 -19.84 0.53
C ILE A 382 -14.62 -21.08 0.62
N GLU A 383 -14.52 -21.95 -0.37
CA GLU A 383 -15.14 -23.26 -0.33
C GLU A 383 -14.21 -24.17 0.49
N GLU A 384 -14.72 -24.69 1.61
CA GLU A 384 -14.05 -25.76 2.34
C GLU A 384 -14.36 -27.06 1.59
N ASP A 385 -13.32 -27.70 1.02
CA ASP A 385 -13.43 -29.03 0.42
C ASP A 385 -13.57 -30.13 1.49
#